data_AF-A0A2K6S952-F1
#
_entry.id   AF-A0A2K6S952-F1
#
_cell.length_a   1.000
_cell.length_b   1.000
_cell.length_c   1.000
_cell.angle_alpha   90.00
_cell.angle_beta   90.00
_cell.angle_gamma   90.00
#
_symmetry.space_group_name_H-M   'P 1'
#
loop_
_entity.id
_entity.type
_entity.pdbx_description
1 polymer ?
#
loop_
_entity_poly.entity_id
_entity_poly.type
_entity_poly.pdbx_seq_one_letter_code
_entity_poly.pdbx_strand_id
1 'polypeptide(L)'
;LCGRFVQKLGDALPEEIREPVLRDAQWTFESAVQENVSINGQAWQEASDNCFLDSDIKVLEDQFDEIIVDIATKRKQYPRKILEYVIKTIKAKQELLKQYHPVVHPLDLKYDPDPASHMENLKCRGETVAKDISEAMKSLPALIEQGEGFSQVLRMQPVIHLQRIHQEVFSSYNRKPDDKPENLIMQMETTPTETASRKTSDVVLKRKQTKDCPQRKWYPLRPKKINLDT
;
A
#
# COMPACT_ATOMS: atom_id res chain seq x y z
N LEU A 1 82.49 0.40 26.39
CA LEU A 1 82.78 0.54 27.85
C LEU A 1 83.75 -0.53 28.37
N CYS A 2 83.70 -1.78 27.90
CA CYS A 2 84.59 -2.86 28.38
C CYS A 2 86.01 -2.86 27.77
N GLY A 3 86.20 -2.27 26.59
CA GLY A 3 87.49 -2.28 25.89
C GLY A 3 88.67 -1.72 26.70
N ARG A 4 88.45 -0.72 27.57
CA ARG A 4 89.48 -0.19 28.47
C ARG A 4 89.97 -1.21 29.51
N PHE A 5 89.10 -2.13 29.93
CA PHE A 5 89.46 -3.18 30.89
C PHE A 5 90.19 -4.32 30.19
N VAL A 6 89.73 -4.72 29.00
CA VAL A 6 90.41 -5.71 28.15
C VAL A 6 91.81 -5.21 27.77
N GLN A 7 91.96 -3.93 27.43
CA GLN A 7 93.26 -3.35 27.10
C GLN A 7 94.26 -3.38 28.27
N LYS A 8 93.79 -3.18 29.51
CA LYS A 8 94.62 -3.31 30.73
C LYS A 8 95.09 -4.74 31.02
N LEU A 9 94.39 -5.77 30.54
CA LEU A 9 94.87 -7.16 30.64
C LEU A 9 96.15 -7.37 29.81
N GLY A 10 96.36 -6.54 28.79
CA GLY A 10 97.53 -6.58 27.91
C GLY A 10 98.83 -6.12 28.54
N ASP A 11 98.77 -5.37 29.65
CA ASP A 11 99.96 -4.82 30.32
C ASP A 11 100.86 -5.93 30.90
N ALA A 12 100.30 -7.11 31.14
CA ALA A 12 101.02 -8.30 31.61
C ALA A 12 101.55 -9.21 30.47
N LEU A 13 101.27 -8.89 29.19
CA LEU A 13 101.64 -9.69 28.03
C LEU A 13 102.92 -9.16 27.34
N PRO A 14 103.75 -10.07 26.75
CA PRO A 14 104.89 -9.71 25.92
C PRO A 14 104.46 -8.85 24.71
N GLU A 15 105.29 -7.88 24.32
CA GLU A 15 104.96 -6.91 23.27
C GLU A 15 104.65 -7.55 21.91
N GLU A 16 105.34 -8.64 21.59
CA GLU A 16 105.25 -9.33 20.31
C GLU A 16 103.89 -9.99 20.08
N ILE A 17 103.19 -10.35 21.15
CA ILE A 17 101.88 -11.05 21.10
C ILE A 17 100.73 -10.22 21.67
N ARG A 18 101.03 -9.08 22.31
CA ARG A 18 100.05 -8.27 23.04
C ARG A 18 98.90 -7.81 22.14
N GLU A 19 99.20 -7.23 20.99
CA GLU A 19 98.18 -6.68 20.10
C GLU A 19 97.22 -7.74 19.52
N PRO A 20 97.68 -8.87 18.92
CA PRO A 20 96.77 -9.88 18.41
C PRO A 20 95.95 -10.55 19.52
N VAL A 21 96.54 -10.84 20.69
CA VAL A 21 95.83 -11.44 21.83
C VAL A 21 94.77 -10.49 22.39
N LEU A 22 95.06 -9.19 22.48
CA LEU A 22 94.08 -8.21 22.93
C LEU A 22 92.91 -8.04 21.96
N ARG A 23 93.17 -8.06 20.64
CA ARG A 23 92.10 -8.01 19.62
C ARG A 23 91.19 -9.23 19.71
N ASP A 24 91.78 -10.42 19.84
CA ASP A 24 91.04 -11.67 19.98
C ASP A 24 90.23 -11.72 21.29
N ALA A 25 90.85 -11.32 22.41
CA ALA A 25 90.17 -11.24 23.70
C ALA A 25 89.01 -10.23 23.67
N GLN A 26 89.19 -9.08 23.00
CA GLN A 26 88.14 -8.08 22.85
C GLN A 26 86.99 -8.61 21.98
N TRP A 27 87.30 -9.20 20.83
CA TRP A 27 86.31 -9.81 19.94
C TRP A 27 85.52 -10.91 20.64
N THR A 28 86.20 -11.83 21.34
CA THR A 28 85.57 -12.94 22.07
C THR A 28 84.65 -12.43 23.17
N PHE A 29 85.11 -11.44 23.93
CA PHE A 29 84.30 -10.83 24.98
C PHE A 29 83.06 -10.13 24.42
N GLU A 30 83.23 -9.28 23.40
CA GLU A 30 82.11 -8.55 22.78
C GLU A 30 81.11 -9.52 22.13
N SER A 31 81.59 -10.56 21.46
CA SER A 31 80.74 -11.61 20.86
C SER A 31 79.95 -12.37 21.92
N ALA A 32 80.60 -12.81 23.01
CA ALA A 32 79.92 -13.49 24.10
C ALA A 32 78.84 -12.61 24.75
N VAL A 33 79.07 -11.30 24.88
CA VAL A 33 78.04 -10.37 25.36
C VAL A 33 76.87 -10.28 24.37
N GLN A 34 77.15 -10.14 23.07
CA GLN A 34 76.11 -10.05 22.04
C GLN A 34 75.27 -11.34 21.94
N GLU A 35 75.86 -12.52 22.14
CA GLU A 35 75.14 -13.80 22.12
C GLU A 35 74.23 -14.01 23.33
N ASN A 36 74.60 -13.44 24.48
CA ASN A 36 73.88 -13.67 25.75
C ASN A 36 72.90 -12.54 26.11
N VAL A 37 72.87 -11.44 25.35
CA VAL A 37 71.98 -10.30 25.58
C VAL A 37 70.98 -10.19 24.44
N SER A 38 69.68 -10.22 24.77
CA SER A 38 68.59 -9.96 23.83
C SER A 38 68.09 -8.52 23.95
N ILE A 39 67.84 -7.85 22.82
CA ILE A 39 67.22 -6.52 22.76
C ILE A 39 65.75 -6.71 22.37
N ASN A 40 64.81 -6.31 23.22
CA ASN A 40 63.37 -6.50 23.01
C ASN A 40 62.94 -7.94 22.66
N GLY A 41 63.66 -8.93 23.20
CA GLY A 41 63.40 -10.36 22.93
C GLY A 41 63.96 -10.87 21.60
N GLN A 42 64.68 -10.04 20.84
CA GLN A 42 65.39 -10.41 19.62
C GLN A 42 66.87 -10.64 19.92
N ALA A 43 67.51 -11.52 19.14
CA ALA A 43 68.96 -11.68 19.17
C ALA A 43 69.65 -10.37 18.75
N TRP A 44 70.85 -10.12 19.24
CA TRP A 44 71.57 -8.85 19.00
C TRP A 44 71.72 -8.51 17.51
N GLN A 45 71.90 -9.50 16.64
CA GLN A 45 72.04 -9.30 15.18
C GLN A 45 70.71 -9.00 14.46
N GLU A 46 69.59 -9.41 15.06
CA GLU A 46 68.24 -9.25 14.48
C GLU A 46 67.52 -8.01 15.01
N ALA A 47 68.01 -7.48 16.14
CA ALA A 47 67.49 -6.26 16.71
C ALA A 47 67.76 -5.08 15.78
N SER A 48 66.69 -4.39 15.38
CA SER A 48 66.83 -3.18 14.59
C SER A 48 67.45 -2.08 15.43
N ASP A 49 68.59 -1.56 14.98
CA ASP A 49 69.10 -0.31 15.52
C ASP A 49 68.17 0.83 15.09
N ASN A 50 67.57 1.51 16.06
CA ASN A 50 66.72 2.70 15.80
C ASN A 50 67.56 3.94 15.42
N CYS A 51 68.78 3.73 14.94
CA CYS A 51 69.68 4.79 14.51
C CYS A 51 69.39 5.10 13.03
N PHE A 52 68.35 5.91 12.79
CA PHE A 52 68.09 6.43 11.46
C PHE A 52 69.22 7.38 11.06
N LEU A 53 69.79 7.17 9.87
CA LEU A 53 70.73 8.12 9.31
C LEU A 53 69.98 9.37 8.84
N ASP A 54 70.63 10.52 8.88
CA ASP A 54 70.05 11.79 8.40
C ASP A 54 69.60 11.67 6.93
N SER A 55 70.28 10.84 6.13
CA SER A 55 69.87 10.50 4.76
C SER A 55 68.50 9.82 4.67
N ASP A 56 68.21 8.91 5.60
CA ASP A 56 66.96 8.15 5.60
C ASP A 56 65.79 9.06 5.99
N ILE A 57 66.02 9.96 6.94
CA ILE A 57 65.06 10.99 7.35
C ILE A 57 64.78 11.94 6.19
N LYS A 58 65.81 12.40 5.48
CA LYS A 58 65.64 13.30 4.33
C LYS A 58 64.80 12.68 3.21
N VAL A 59 65.06 11.41 2.87
CA VAL A 59 64.26 10.70 1.86
C VAL A 59 62.80 10.59 2.30
N LEU A 60 62.54 10.32 3.59
CA LEU A 60 61.19 10.24 4.12
C LEU A 60 60.48 11.61 4.12
N GLU A 61 61.18 12.67 4.50
CA GLU A 61 60.67 14.05 4.46
C GLU A 61 60.29 14.46 3.04
N ASP A 62 61.15 14.20 2.05
CA ASP A 62 60.88 14.53 0.65
C ASP A 62 59.65 13.80 0.11
N GLN A 63 59.51 12.50 0.42
CA GLN A 63 58.32 11.73 0.06
C GLN A 63 57.06 12.25 0.75
N PHE A 64 57.19 12.65 2.02
CA PHE A 64 56.08 13.22 2.76
C PHE A 64 55.62 14.54 2.14
N ASP A 65 56.55 15.43 1.80
CA ASP A 65 56.25 16.71 1.15
C ASP A 65 55.60 16.51 -0.22
N GLU A 66 56.05 15.54 -1.02
CA GLU A 66 55.40 15.17 -2.28
C GLU A 66 53.93 14.78 -2.06
N ILE A 67 53.66 13.93 -1.07
CA ILE A 67 52.31 13.48 -0.71
C ILE A 67 51.46 14.65 -0.21
N ILE A 68 52.01 15.53 0.62
CA ILE A 68 51.29 16.72 1.11
C ILE A 68 50.88 17.62 -0.06
N VAL A 69 51.79 17.87 -1.01
CA VAL A 69 51.51 18.67 -2.21
C VAL A 69 50.47 17.99 -3.08
N ASP A 70 50.60 16.70 -3.39
CA ASP A 70 49.61 15.97 -4.20
C ASP A 70 48.23 16.06 -3.53
N ILE A 71 48.12 15.69 -2.25
CA ILE A 71 46.83 15.73 -1.52
C ILE A 71 46.24 17.13 -1.50
N ALA A 72 47.05 18.17 -1.26
CA ALA A 72 46.57 19.55 -1.29
C ALA A 72 46.04 19.94 -2.69
N THR A 73 46.74 19.54 -3.75
CA THR A 73 46.27 19.79 -5.13
C THR A 73 45.00 19.02 -5.46
N LYS A 74 44.88 17.74 -5.05
CA LYS A 74 43.64 16.95 -5.19
C LYS A 74 42.48 17.64 -4.48
N ARG A 75 42.65 17.99 -3.20
CA ARG A 75 41.62 18.68 -2.39
C ARG A 75 41.16 19.99 -3.03
N LYS A 76 42.08 20.73 -3.67
CA LYS A 76 41.76 21.99 -4.36
C LYS A 76 41.06 21.77 -5.71
N GLN A 77 41.54 20.85 -6.54
CA GLN A 77 41.13 20.76 -7.95
C GLN A 77 40.03 19.72 -8.21
N TYR A 78 40.07 18.56 -7.54
CA TYR A 78 39.19 17.44 -7.87
C TYR A 78 37.72 17.74 -7.59
N PRO A 79 37.32 18.41 -6.48
CA PRO A 79 35.93 18.78 -6.27
C PRO A 79 35.37 19.63 -7.42
N ARG A 80 36.18 20.53 -8.00
CA ARG A 80 35.78 21.37 -9.14
C ARG A 80 35.60 20.54 -10.42
N LYS A 81 36.52 19.61 -10.70
CA LYS A 81 36.42 18.70 -11.85
C LYS A 81 35.20 17.78 -11.71
N ILE A 82 35.01 17.16 -10.55
CA ILE A 82 33.87 16.29 -10.26
C ILE A 82 32.56 17.07 -10.42
N LEU A 83 32.49 18.28 -9.87
CA LEU A 83 31.32 19.15 -9.99
C LEU A 83 30.98 19.43 -11.46
N GLU A 84 31.97 19.74 -12.30
CA GLU A 84 31.77 19.95 -13.73
C GLU A 84 31.16 18.71 -14.41
N TYR A 85 31.71 17.52 -14.16
CA TYR A 85 31.17 16.26 -14.70
C TYR A 85 29.75 15.97 -14.22
N VAL A 86 29.48 16.20 -12.94
CA VAL A 86 28.15 15.98 -12.35
C VAL A 86 27.13 16.95 -12.97
N ILE A 87 27.49 18.23 -13.12
CA ILE A 87 26.63 19.23 -13.77
C ILE A 87 26.31 18.81 -15.21
N LYS A 88 27.32 18.41 -16.00
CA LYS A 88 27.10 17.92 -17.38
C LYS A 88 26.15 16.72 -17.41
N THR A 89 26.34 15.77 -16.51
CA THR A 89 25.52 14.55 -16.42
C THR A 89 24.08 14.87 -16.04
N ILE A 90 23.86 15.76 -15.07
CA ILE A 90 22.51 16.18 -14.64
C ILE A 90 21.80 16.89 -15.79
N LYS A 91 22.47 17.81 -16.47
CA LYS A 91 21.91 18.50 -17.64
C LYS A 91 21.53 17.53 -18.75
N ALA A 92 22.39 16.55 -19.05
CA ALA A 92 22.10 15.52 -20.05
C ALA A 92 20.88 14.66 -19.68
N LYS A 93 20.78 14.23 -18.41
CA LYS A 93 19.61 13.49 -17.91
C LYS A 93 18.32 14.32 -18.00
N GLN A 94 18.39 15.61 -17.66
CA GLN A 94 17.25 16.52 -17.77
C GLN A 94 16.82 16.70 -19.23
N GLU A 95 17.77 16.80 -20.15
CA GLU A 95 17.47 16.92 -21.58
C GLU A 95 16.80 15.66 -22.13
N LEU A 96 17.30 14.47 -21.76
CA LEU A 96 16.67 13.21 -22.07
C LEU A 96 15.24 13.12 -21.52
N LEU A 97 15.00 13.65 -20.32
CA LEU A 97 13.67 13.70 -19.72
C LEU A 97 12.73 14.64 -20.49
N LYS A 98 13.21 15.76 -21.05
CA LYS A 98 12.39 16.64 -21.90
C LYS A 98 12.00 15.97 -23.22
N GLN A 99 12.91 15.17 -23.79
CA GLN A 99 12.61 14.39 -24.99
C GLN A 99 11.55 13.32 -24.72
N TYR A 100 11.42 12.86 -23.48
CA TYR A 100 10.35 11.97 -23.05
C TYR A 100 9.00 12.71 -23.00
N HIS A 101 8.33 12.83 -24.15
CA HIS A 101 6.92 13.20 -24.22
C HIS A 101 6.06 12.02 -23.69
N PRO A 102 4.97 12.27 -22.95
CA PRO A 102 4.13 11.21 -22.42
C PRO A 102 3.51 10.42 -23.58
N VAL A 103 3.97 9.17 -23.76
CA VAL A 103 3.62 8.28 -24.88
C VAL A 103 2.17 7.76 -24.82
N VAL A 104 1.39 8.10 -23.80
CA VAL A 104 0.05 7.54 -23.63
C VAL A 104 -0.97 8.67 -23.51
N HIS A 105 -1.52 9.06 -24.66
CA HIS A 105 -2.81 9.72 -24.68
C HIS A 105 -3.87 8.70 -24.22
N PRO A 106 -4.74 9.05 -23.25
CA PRO A 106 -5.83 8.18 -22.87
C PRO A 106 -6.69 7.89 -24.11
N LEU A 107 -6.94 6.60 -24.35
CA LEU A 107 -7.84 6.17 -25.42
C LEU A 107 -9.26 6.52 -24.98
N ASP A 108 -9.87 7.52 -25.62
CA ASP A 108 -11.26 7.90 -25.35
C ASP A 108 -12.18 6.72 -25.66
N LEU A 109 -12.61 6.00 -24.61
CA LEU A 109 -13.68 5.01 -24.71
C LEU A 109 -14.99 5.76 -24.95
N LYS A 110 -15.38 5.90 -26.22
CA LYS A 110 -16.71 6.37 -26.58
C LYS A 110 -17.75 5.36 -26.12
N TYR A 111 -18.75 5.86 -25.39
CA TYR A 111 -19.94 5.10 -25.00
C TYR A 111 -20.82 4.84 -26.23
N ASP A 112 -21.32 3.62 -26.39
CA ASP A 112 -22.13 3.21 -27.54
C ASP A 112 -23.49 3.93 -27.53
N PRO A 113 -23.86 4.69 -28.58
CA PRO A 113 -25.08 5.47 -28.57
C PRO A 113 -26.18 4.73 -29.34
N ASP A 114 -26.96 3.86 -28.69
CA ASP A 114 -28.33 3.62 -29.17
C ASP A 114 -29.30 3.04 -28.13
N PRO A 115 -30.12 3.89 -27.48
CA PRO A 115 -31.36 3.49 -26.83
C PRO A 115 -32.63 3.88 -27.63
N ALA A 116 -32.52 4.38 -28.87
CA ALA A 116 -33.63 5.04 -29.58
C ALA A 116 -34.78 4.08 -29.88
N SER A 117 -34.49 2.83 -30.24
CA SER A 117 -35.53 1.81 -30.51
C SER A 117 -36.38 1.48 -29.28
N HIS A 118 -35.76 1.41 -28.09
CA HIS A 118 -36.47 1.18 -26.84
C HIS A 118 -37.31 2.41 -26.43
N MET A 119 -36.78 3.62 -26.69
CA MET A 119 -37.47 4.87 -26.39
C MET A 119 -38.75 5.04 -27.22
N GLU A 120 -38.74 4.71 -28.51
CA GLU A 120 -39.94 4.79 -29.36
C GLU A 120 -40.98 3.74 -28.96
N ASN A 121 -40.58 2.51 -28.63
CA ASN A 121 -41.51 1.49 -28.13
C ASN A 121 -42.21 1.93 -26.84
N LEU A 122 -41.46 2.51 -25.90
CA LEU A 122 -42.02 3.05 -24.66
C LEU A 122 -43.02 4.18 -24.93
N LYS A 123 -42.74 5.05 -25.89
CA LYS A 123 -43.64 6.13 -26.28
C LYS A 123 -44.97 5.59 -26.84
N CYS A 124 -44.91 4.67 -27.81
CA CYS A 124 -46.13 4.07 -28.38
C CYS A 124 -46.96 3.31 -27.33
N ARG A 125 -46.30 2.59 -26.41
CA ARG A 125 -46.98 1.95 -25.27
C ARG A 125 -47.63 2.97 -24.35
N GLY A 126 -46.96 4.08 -24.05
CA GLY A 126 -47.51 5.18 -23.26
C GLY A 126 -48.76 5.78 -23.91
N GLU A 127 -48.74 6.01 -25.22
CA GLU A 127 -49.90 6.53 -25.97
C GLU A 127 -51.09 5.56 -25.93
N THR A 128 -50.84 4.26 -26.08
CA THR A 128 -51.89 3.23 -26.03
C THR A 128 -52.55 3.21 -24.66
N VAL A 129 -51.74 3.16 -23.58
CA VAL A 129 -52.25 3.16 -22.21
C VAL A 129 -53.01 4.45 -21.89
N ALA A 130 -52.55 5.61 -22.37
CA ALA A 130 -53.25 6.87 -22.17
C ALA A 130 -54.63 6.88 -22.87
N LYS A 131 -54.73 6.28 -24.05
CA LYS A 131 -56.00 6.14 -24.78
C LYS A 131 -56.96 5.22 -24.03
N ASP A 132 -56.47 4.07 -23.55
CA ASP A 132 -57.27 3.11 -22.79
C ASP A 132 -57.82 3.75 -21.50
N ILE A 133 -56.98 4.52 -20.78
CA ILE A 133 -57.41 5.26 -19.59
C ILE A 133 -58.46 6.31 -19.96
N SER A 134 -58.28 7.06 -21.06
CA SER A 134 -59.25 8.06 -21.51
C SER A 134 -60.60 7.44 -21.85
N GLU A 135 -60.60 6.28 -22.51
CA GLU A 135 -61.83 5.56 -22.85
C GLU A 135 -62.52 4.98 -21.61
N ALA A 136 -61.75 4.43 -20.67
CA ALA A 136 -62.26 4.01 -19.37
C ALA A 136 -62.89 5.19 -18.62
N MET A 137 -62.24 6.35 -18.59
CA MET A 137 -62.76 7.56 -17.95
C MET A 137 -64.04 8.09 -18.61
N LYS A 138 -64.22 7.88 -19.92
CA LYS A 138 -65.44 8.28 -20.64
C LYS A 138 -66.61 7.30 -20.43
N SER A 139 -66.32 6.00 -20.33
CA SER A 139 -67.34 4.95 -20.20
C SER A 139 -67.81 4.73 -18.76
N LEU A 140 -66.94 4.97 -17.78
CA LEU A 140 -67.22 4.75 -16.36
C LEU A 140 -68.41 5.57 -15.83
N PRO A 141 -68.60 6.88 -16.17
CA PRO A 141 -69.78 7.62 -15.75
C PRO A 141 -71.11 7.03 -16.24
N ALA A 142 -71.16 6.58 -17.49
CA ALA A 142 -72.37 5.95 -18.05
C ALA A 142 -72.71 4.63 -17.31
N LEU A 143 -71.70 3.87 -16.90
CA LEU A 143 -71.89 2.66 -16.10
C LEU A 143 -72.38 2.99 -14.68
N ILE A 144 -71.89 4.08 -14.08
CA ILE A 144 -72.40 4.60 -12.80
C ILE A 144 -73.87 5.00 -12.94
N GLU A 145 -74.25 5.75 -13.97
CA GLU A 145 -75.64 6.16 -14.23
C GLU A 145 -76.57 4.94 -14.41
N GLN A 146 -76.13 3.91 -15.13
CA GLN A 146 -76.89 2.67 -15.27
C GLN A 146 -77.07 1.97 -13.92
N GLY A 147 -76.01 1.88 -13.11
CA GLY A 147 -76.06 1.32 -11.76
C GLY A 147 -77.00 2.09 -10.82
N GLU A 148 -76.96 3.43 -10.86
CA GLU A 148 -77.88 4.31 -10.13
C GLU A 148 -79.32 4.15 -10.61
N GLY A 149 -79.54 4.04 -11.93
CA GLY A 149 -80.84 3.76 -12.52
C GLY A 149 -81.44 2.43 -12.03
N PHE A 150 -80.66 1.34 -12.05
CA PHE A 150 -81.08 0.06 -11.49
C PHE A 150 -81.35 0.16 -9.99
N SER A 151 -80.49 0.84 -9.23
CA SER A 151 -80.67 1.08 -7.79
C SER A 151 -81.97 1.83 -7.50
N GLN A 152 -82.33 2.83 -8.32
CA GLN A 152 -83.56 3.59 -8.20
C GLN A 152 -84.81 2.73 -8.50
N VAL A 153 -84.77 1.88 -9.53
CA VAL A 153 -85.87 0.93 -9.82
C VAL A 153 -86.06 -0.06 -8.67
N LEU A 154 -84.97 -0.58 -8.09
CA LEU A 154 -85.04 -1.46 -6.93
C LEU A 154 -85.57 -0.74 -5.68
N ARG A 155 -85.30 0.56 -5.52
CA ARG A 155 -85.88 1.42 -4.46
C ARG A 155 -87.35 1.77 -4.73
N MET A 156 -87.75 1.89 -5.99
CA MET A 156 -89.13 2.06 -6.44
C MET A 156 -89.87 0.74 -6.30
N GLN A 157 -90.14 0.37 -5.05
CA GLN A 157 -90.84 -0.81 -4.58
C GLN A 157 -91.73 -1.51 -5.64
N PRO A 158 -91.28 -2.63 -6.25
CA PRO A 158 -92.18 -3.56 -6.90
C PRO A 158 -92.93 -4.27 -5.79
N VAL A 159 -94.07 -3.69 -5.42
CA VAL A 159 -95.20 -4.25 -4.68
C VAL A 159 -94.96 -5.61 -3.97
N ILE A 160 -94.07 -5.66 -2.97
CA ILE A 160 -94.14 -6.71 -1.93
C ILE A 160 -95.45 -6.55 -1.13
N HIS A 161 -96.13 -5.41 -1.26
CA HIS A 161 -97.51 -5.22 -0.80
C HIS A 161 -98.54 -6.09 -1.57
N LEU A 162 -98.32 -6.47 -2.83
CA LEU A 162 -99.30 -7.25 -3.58
C LEU A 162 -99.26 -8.71 -3.12
N GLN A 163 -98.06 -9.21 -2.83
CA GLN A 163 -97.89 -10.55 -2.27
C GLN A 163 -98.37 -10.65 -0.82
N ARG A 164 -98.25 -9.57 -0.02
CA ARG A 164 -98.83 -9.53 1.34
C ARG A 164 -100.37 -9.53 1.32
N ILE A 165 -101.00 -8.79 0.39
CA ILE A 165 -102.46 -8.81 0.20
C ILE A 165 -102.95 -10.17 -0.35
N HIS A 166 -102.22 -10.78 -1.28
CA HIS A 166 -102.57 -12.11 -1.81
C HIS A 166 -102.31 -13.25 -0.81
N GLN A 167 -101.50 -13.05 0.22
CA GLN A 167 -101.33 -14.02 1.31
C GLN A 167 -102.40 -13.88 2.40
N GLU A 168 -102.90 -12.67 2.66
CA GLU A 168 -103.98 -12.40 3.61
C GLU A 168 -105.38 -12.78 3.09
N VAL A 169 -105.63 -12.70 1.78
CA VAL A 169 -106.93 -13.10 1.18
C VAL A 169 -107.06 -14.63 1.04
N PHE A 170 -105.96 -15.37 1.00
CA PHE A 170 -105.94 -16.82 0.74
C PHE A 170 -105.43 -17.70 1.89
N SER A 171 -105.35 -17.19 3.13
CA SER A 171 -105.03 -18.03 4.31
C SER A 171 -106.05 -17.88 5.45
N SER A 172 -107.03 -18.79 5.51
CA SER A 172 -108.00 -18.90 6.60
C SER A 172 -107.44 -19.66 7.82
N TYR A 173 -107.34 -18.96 8.95
CA TYR A 173 -107.51 -19.42 10.35
C TYR A 173 -106.89 -20.77 10.81
N ASN A 174 -105.76 -20.73 11.56
CA ASN A 174 -105.64 -21.19 12.97
C ASN A 174 -104.18 -21.21 13.54
N ARG A 175 -103.99 -20.42 14.61
CA ARG A 175 -103.24 -20.69 15.88
C ARG A 175 -101.67 -20.85 15.93
N LYS A 176 -101.06 -19.80 16.52
CA LYS A 176 -99.97 -19.68 17.53
C LYS A 176 -98.47 -19.79 17.15
N PRO A 177 -97.58 -19.09 17.90
CA PRO A 177 -96.32 -18.53 17.43
C PRO A 177 -95.08 -19.30 17.93
N ASP A 178 -93.95 -19.20 17.21
CA ASP A 178 -92.66 -18.91 17.85
C ASP A 178 -91.53 -18.55 16.86
N ASP A 179 -90.69 -17.65 17.38
CA ASP A 179 -89.27 -17.38 17.13
C ASP A 179 -88.70 -16.64 15.91
N LYS A 180 -87.70 -15.83 16.27
CA LYS A 180 -87.05 -14.67 15.64
C LYS A 180 -85.78 -15.06 14.85
N PRO A 181 -85.14 -14.09 14.14
CA PRO A 181 -84.43 -14.30 12.87
C PRO A 181 -82.90 -14.36 13.02
N GLU A 182 -82.20 -14.79 11.96
CA GLU A 182 -80.75 -14.56 11.85
C GLU A 182 -80.35 -13.92 10.51
N ASN A 183 -79.74 -12.74 10.66
CA ASN A 183 -79.03 -11.96 9.66
C ASN A 183 -77.70 -12.63 9.31
N LEU A 184 -77.35 -12.70 8.03
CA LEU A 184 -75.95 -12.82 7.60
C LEU A 184 -75.68 -11.83 6.47
N ILE A 185 -75.38 -10.59 6.88
CA ILE A 185 -74.62 -9.63 6.08
C ILE A 185 -73.15 -10.03 6.24
N MET A 186 -72.48 -10.37 5.15
CA MET A 186 -71.02 -10.46 5.13
C MET A 186 -70.49 -9.33 4.24
N GLN A 187 -70.04 -8.25 4.88
CA GLN A 187 -69.16 -7.26 4.29
C GLN A 187 -67.78 -7.91 4.06
N MET A 188 -67.23 -7.77 2.85
CA MET A 188 -65.80 -7.99 2.60
C MET A 188 -65.15 -6.64 2.33
N GLU A 189 -64.40 -6.18 3.32
CA GLU A 189 -63.59 -4.97 3.33
C GLU A 189 -62.19 -5.27 2.77
N THR A 190 -61.67 -4.33 1.99
CA THR A 190 -60.38 -4.35 1.31
C THR A 190 -59.29 -3.66 2.12
N THR A 191 -58.13 -4.30 2.31
CA THR A 191 -56.86 -3.59 2.58
C THR A 191 -55.65 -4.46 2.16
N PRO A 192 -54.59 -3.91 1.53
CA PRO A 192 -53.40 -4.67 1.15
C PRO A 192 -52.34 -4.73 2.26
N THR A 193 -51.67 -5.88 2.34
CA THR A 193 -50.64 -6.25 3.33
C THR A 193 -49.37 -5.41 3.23
N GLU A 194 -48.91 -4.94 4.40
CA GLU A 194 -47.71 -4.16 4.64
C GLU A 194 -46.39 -4.87 4.27
N THR A 195 -45.48 -4.09 3.71
CA THR A 195 -44.06 -4.39 3.46
C THR A 195 -43.27 -4.63 4.75
N ALA A 196 -42.66 -5.81 4.88
CA ALA A 196 -41.76 -6.15 5.97
C ALA A 196 -40.32 -5.62 5.78
N SER A 197 -39.78 -5.16 6.91
CA SER A 197 -38.43 -4.69 7.26
C SER A 197 -37.23 -5.35 6.53
N ARG A 198 -36.33 -4.48 6.03
CA ARG A 198 -34.99 -4.82 5.51
C ARG A 198 -34.07 -5.33 6.63
N LYS A 199 -33.48 -6.51 6.44
CA LYS A 199 -32.30 -6.97 7.20
C LYS A 199 -31.02 -6.39 6.58
N THR A 200 -30.22 -5.71 7.39
CA THR A 200 -28.86 -5.27 7.08
C THR A 200 -27.92 -6.47 7.00
N SER A 201 -27.54 -6.86 5.78
CA SER A 201 -26.43 -7.80 5.58
C SER A 201 -25.14 -7.01 5.40
N ASP A 202 -24.33 -6.97 6.45
CA ASP A 202 -22.98 -6.43 6.44
C ASP A 202 -22.06 -7.41 5.69
N VAL A 203 -22.06 -7.33 4.35
CA VAL A 203 -21.18 -8.15 3.50
C VAL A 203 -19.91 -7.34 3.25
N VAL A 204 -18.93 -7.53 4.13
CA VAL A 204 -17.55 -7.11 3.86
C VAL A 204 -17.02 -7.94 2.70
N LEU A 205 -17.00 -7.34 1.51
CA LEU A 205 -16.35 -7.91 0.33
C LEU A 205 -14.84 -8.08 0.62
N LYS A 206 -14.42 -9.30 0.94
CA LYS A 206 -13.01 -9.69 0.99
C LYS A 206 -12.42 -9.45 -0.40
N ARG A 207 -11.64 -8.37 -0.54
CA ARG A 207 -10.87 -8.06 -1.73
C ARG A 207 -9.92 -9.23 -2.01
N LYS A 208 -10.10 -9.92 -3.14
CA LYS A 208 -9.18 -10.97 -3.60
C LYS A 208 -7.76 -10.41 -3.68
N GLN A 209 -6.84 -11.05 -2.99
CA GLN A 209 -5.43 -10.70 -2.96
C GLN A 209 -4.74 -11.33 -4.18
N THR A 210 -4.47 -10.53 -5.21
CA THR A 210 -3.59 -10.93 -6.33
C THR A 210 -2.14 -10.92 -5.86
N LYS A 211 -1.45 -12.05 -6.05
CA LYS A 211 -0.11 -12.31 -5.50
C LYS A 211 1.05 -11.63 -6.23
N ASP A 212 0.83 -11.05 -7.42
CA ASP A 212 1.94 -10.44 -8.17
C ASP A 212 1.50 -9.20 -8.91
N CYS A 213 1.76 -8.03 -8.31
CA CYS A 213 1.79 -6.76 -9.02
C CYS A 213 3.25 -6.26 -9.02
N PRO A 214 3.85 -5.93 -10.18
CA PRO A 214 5.25 -5.47 -10.28
C PRO A 214 5.58 -4.25 -9.41
N GLN A 215 4.56 -3.45 -9.07
CA GLN A 215 4.68 -2.25 -8.22
C GLN A 215 5.13 -2.56 -6.78
N ARG A 216 4.95 -3.79 -6.28
CA ARG A 216 5.39 -4.17 -4.91
C ARG A 216 6.89 -4.42 -4.78
N LYS A 217 7.61 -4.61 -5.90
CA LYS A 217 9.09 -4.77 -5.90
C LYS A 217 9.84 -3.47 -5.60
N TRP A 218 9.22 -2.33 -5.86
CA TRP A 218 9.88 -1.02 -5.77
C TRP A 218 9.67 -0.32 -4.43
N TYR A 219 8.67 -0.76 -3.64
CA TYR A 219 8.37 -0.20 -2.32
C TYR A 219 7.94 -1.31 -1.35
N PRO A 220 8.87 -1.90 -0.58
CA PRO A 220 8.54 -2.85 0.47
C PRO A 220 7.74 -2.15 1.57
N LEU A 221 6.47 -2.52 1.75
CA LEU A 221 5.68 -2.05 2.89
C LEU A 221 6.24 -2.71 4.16
N ARG A 222 6.80 -1.90 5.07
CA ARG A 222 7.18 -2.39 6.40
C ARG A 222 5.92 -2.90 7.13
N PRO A 223 5.94 -4.10 7.71
CA PRO A 223 4.83 -4.56 8.54
C PRO A 223 4.70 -3.61 9.74
N LYS A 224 3.58 -2.89 9.83
CA LYS A 224 3.24 -2.11 11.01
C LYS A 224 2.71 -3.08 12.05
N LYS A 225 3.56 -3.50 13.00
CA LYS A 225 3.11 -4.23 14.19
C LYS A 225 2.30 -3.26 15.05
N ILE A 226 0.98 -3.44 15.06
CA ILE A 226 0.13 -2.84 16.08
C ILE A 226 0.13 -3.86 17.22
N ASN A 227 0.81 -3.57 18.32
CA ASN A 227 0.63 -4.32 19.55
C ASN A 227 -0.66 -3.79 20.18
N LEU A 228 -1.66 -4.66 20.26
CA LEU A 228 -2.81 -4.46 21.13
C LEU A 228 -2.47 -5.16 22.44
N ASP A 229 -1.85 -4.43 23.36
CA ASP A 229 -1.87 -4.82 24.76
C ASP A 229 -3.19 -4.29 25.34
N THR A 230 -4.06 -5.27 25.63
CA THR A 230 -5.28 -5.31 26.48
C THR A 230 -6.20 -4.10 26.50
#